data_AF-A0A5C6CUJ5-F1
#
_entry.id   AF-A0A5C6CUJ5-F1
#
_cell.length_a   1.000
_cell.length_b   1.000
_cell.length_c   1.000
_cell.angle_alpha   90.00
_cell.angle_beta   90.00
_cell.angle_gamma   90.00
#
_symmetry.space_group_name_H-M   'P 1'
#
loop_
_entity.id
_entity.type
_entity.pdbx_description
1 polymer ?
#
loop_
_entity_poly.entity_id
_entity_poly.type
_entity_poly.pdbx_seq_one_letter_code
_entity_poly.pdbx_strand_id
1 'polypeptide(L)'
;MSLKDAIYRFLSFTPTLPPEPAAKITQHEQLVQLLDRVHAEAIMPNVDALARICLERDVALVFYEIGGPDPLTDRSAKEGALALGWEGGRVEIGRLTHTQAGKMADEIERSDPGDVAAISWFRRHSEGRLFVLVQAATFCVDFDPGKGFSIAPGTTDAEWKS
;
A
#
# COMPACT_ATOMS: atom_id res chain seq x y z
N MET A 1 7.27 22.65 -0.51
CA MET A 1 7.03 21.46 0.34
C MET A 1 7.81 20.31 -0.26
N SER A 2 8.59 19.58 0.54
CA SER A 2 9.50 18.55 0.05
C SER A 2 8.75 17.25 -0.25
N LEU A 3 9.19 16.49 -1.26
CA LEU A 3 8.75 15.10 -1.54
C LEU A 3 8.76 14.23 -0.27
N LYS A 4 9.77 14.46 0.57
CA LYS A 4 9.98 13.84 1.88
C LYS A 4 8.85 14.13 2.87
N ASP A 5 8.30 15.34 2.87
CA ASP A 5 7.28 15.77 3.85
C ASP A 5 5.89 15.19 3.49
N ALA A 6 5.64 14.97 2.20
CA ALA A 6 4.40 14.40 1.69
C ALA A 6 4.30 12.88 1.96
N ILE A 7 5.37 12.14 1.65
CA ILE A 7 5.46 10.69 1.94
C ILE A 7 5.40 10.44 3.45
N TYR A 8 6.06 11.29 4.25
CA TYR A 8 6.05 11.21 5.71
C TYR A 8 4.64 11.35 6.30
N ARG A 9 3.89 12.40 5.94
CA ARG A 9 2.52 12.59 6.47
C ARG A 9 1.57 11.45 6.11
N PHE A 10 1.84 10.79 4.99
CA PHE A 10 1.06 9.67 4.51
C PHE A 10 1.37 8.37 5.27
N LEU A 11 2.65 8.08 5.54
CA LEU A 11 3.07 6.86 6.24
C LEU A 11 2.94 6.95 7.77
N SER A 12 3.05 8.14 8.36
CA SER A 12 2.92 8.35 9.81
C SER A 12 1.47 8.41 10.31
N PHE A 13 0.48 8.22 9.42
CA PHE A 13 -0.93 8.29 9.78
C PHE A 13 -1.50 6.90 10.07
N THR A 14 -1.14 6.35 11.24
CA THR A 14 -2.03 5.38 11.88
C THR A 14 -3.28 6.12 12.36
N PRO A 15 -4.49 5.81 11.88
CA PRO A 15 -5.69 6.39 12.45
C PRO A 15 -5.77 5.95 13.93
N THR A 16 -5.50 6.86 14.85
CA THR A 16 -5.77 6.65 16.28
C THR A 16 -7.28 6.74 16.46
N LEU A 17 -7.94 5.59 16.38
CA LEU A 17 -9.38 5.49 16.57
C LEU A 17 -9.70 5.20 18.06
N PRO A 18 -10.77 5.82 18.61
CA PRO A 18 -11.13 5.68 20.00
C PRO A 18 -11.53 4.23 20.36
N PRO A 19 -11.24 3.76 21.58
CA PRO A 19 -11.45 2.38 21.97
C PRO A 19 -12.90 2.14 22.40
N GLU A 20 -13.77 1.71 21.48
CA GLU A 20 -15.07 1.10 21.84
C GLU A 20 -15.22 -0.31 21.25
N PRO A 21 -15.64 -1.30 22.06
CA PRO A 21 -15.67 -2.71 21.65
C PRO A 21 -16.78 -3.04 20.63
N ALA A 22 -17.81 -2.22 20.49
CA ALA A 22 -18.88 -2.42 19.50
C ALA A 22 -18.50 -1.95 18.08
N ALA A 23 -17.51 -1.05 17.94
CA ALA A 23 -17.07 -0.51 16.66
C ALA A 23 -16.07 -1.42 15.91
N LYS A 24 -15.42 -2.36 16.61
CA LYS A 24 -14.36 -3.21 16.04
C LYS A 24 -14.86 -4.22 15.00
N ILE A 25 -16.10 -4.72 15.15
CA ILE A 25 -16.69 -5.67 14.19
C ILE A 25 -16.97 -4.96 12.85
N THR A 26 -17.53 -3.75 12.91
CA THR A 26 -17.82 -2.91 11.73
C THR A 26 -16.55 -2.50 10.99
N GLN A 27 -15.45 -2.23 11.69
CA GLN A 27 -14.18 -1.81 11.09
C GLN A 27 -13.47 -2.93 10.33
N HIS A 28 -13.49 -4.16 10.86
CA HIS A 28 -12.90 -5.30 10.17
C HIS A 28 -13.67 -5.63 8.88
N GLU A 29 -15.01 -5.61 8.94
CA GLU A 29 -15.87 -5.83 7.77
C GLU A 29 -15.67 -4.76 6.70
N GLN A 30 -15.54 -3.49 7.08
CA GLN A 30 -15.24 -2.39 6.16
C GLN A 30 -13.88 -2.54 5.48
N LEU A 31 -12.85 -2.95 6.24
CA LEU A 31 -11.53 -3.21 5.69
C LEU A 31 -11.55 -4.39 4.71
N VAL A 32 -12.24 -5.48 5.06
CA VAL A 32 -12.40 -6.65 4.18
C VAL A 32 -13.10 -6.25 2.88
N GLN A 33 -14.22 -5.51 2.95
CA GLN A 33 -14.93 -5.01 1.77
C GLN A 33 -14.06 -4.09 0.91
N LEU A 34 -13.24 -3.24 1.52
CA LEU A 34 -12.32 -2.36 0.80
C LEU A 34 -11.28 -3.17 0.03
N LEU A 35 -10.69 -4.17 0.67
CA LEU A 35 -9.69 -5.04 0.06
C LEU A 35 -10.28 -5.91 -1.05
N ASP A 36 -11.50 -6.41 -0.88
CA ASP A 36 -12.20 -7.18 -1.90
C ASP A 36 -12.53 -6.29 -3.12
N ARG A 37 -12.88 -5.01 -2.90
CA ARG A 37 -13.04 -4.03 -3.98
C ARG A 37 -11.72 -3.71 -4.67
N VAL A 38 -10.65 -3.46 -3.93
CA VAL A 38 -9.31 -3.25 -4.51
C VAL A 38 -8.91 -4.46 -5.35
N HIS A 39 -9.17 -5.67 -4.85
CA HIS A 39 -8.89 -6.89 -5.60
C HIS A 39 -9.67 -6.96 -6.91
N ALA A 40 -10.99 -6.81 -6.86
CA ALA A 40 -11.87 -6.96 -8.01
C ALA A 40 -11.74 -5.81 -9.03
N GLU A 41 -11.51 -4.58 -8.56
CA GLU A 41 -11.54 -3.38 -9.37
C GLU A 41 -10.16 -2.88 -9.79
N ALA A 42 -9.09 -3.22 -9.06
CA ALA A 42 -7.73 -2.75 -9.35
C ALA A 42 -6.74 -3.87 -9.63
N ILE A 43 -6.68 -4.92 -8.80
CA ILE A 43 -5.65 -5.97 -8.95
C ILE A 43 -5.99 -6.90 -10.11
N MET A 44 -7.17 -7.54 -10.09
CA MET A 44 -7.56 -8.53 -11.10
C MET A 44 -7.61 -7.97 -12.53
N PRO A 45 -8.18 -6.78 -12.78
CA PRO A 45 -8.18 -6.20 -14.12
C PRO A 45 -6.78 -5.87 -14.65
N ASN A 46 -5.79 -5.71 -13.76
CA ASN A 46 -4.42 -5.35 -14.10
C ASN A 46 -3.42 -6.48 -13.80
N VAL A 47 -3.89 -7.72 -13.62
CA VAL A 47 -3.10 -8.84 -13.09
C VAL A 47 -1.84 -9.11 -13.90
N ASP A 48 -1.90 -9.02 -15.23
CA ASP A 48 -0.74 -9.27 -16.11
C ASP A 48 0.33 -8.18 -15.97
N ALA A 49 -0.10 -6.91 -15.85
CA ALA A 49 0.81 -5.78 -15.68
C ALA A 49 1.52 -5.85 -14.32
N LEU A 50 0.77 -6.18 -13.26
CA LEU A 50 1.27 -6.39 -11.91
C LEU A 50 2.24 -7.58 -11.85
N ALA A 51 1.84 -8.73 -12.42
CA ALA A 51 2.67 -9.93 -12.47
C ALA A 51 4.01 -9.65 -13.15
N ARG A 52 4.03 -8.92 -14.27
CA ARG A 52 5.27 -8.55 -14.96
C ARG A 52 6.20 -7.73 -14.05
N ILE A 53 5.70 -6.71 -13.36
CA ILE A 53 6.51 -5.88 -12.45
C ILE A 53 7.07 -6.75 -11.30
N CYS A 54 6.22 -7.59 -10.74
CA CYS A 54 6.59 -8.49 -9.65
C CYS A 54 7.66 -9.52 -10.06
N LEU A 55 7.58 -10.09 -11.27
CA LEU A 55 8.57 -11.02 -11.81
C LEU A 55 9.94 -10.36 -12.04
N GLU A 56 9.95 -9.05 -12.32
CA GLU A 56 11.17 -8.24 -12.39
C GLU A 56 11.75 -7.90 -11.00
N ARG A 57 11.16 -8.44 -9.92
CA ARG A 57 11.53 -8.23 -8.51
C ARG A 57 11.38 -6.79 -8.04
N ASP A 58 10.62 -6.00 -8.77
CA ASP A 58 10.25 -4.66 -8.40
C ASP A 58 8.94 -4.64 -7.60
N VAL A 59 8.64 -3.51 -6.98
CA VAL A 59 7.39 -3.32 -6.25
C VAL A 59 6.38 -2.71 -7.21
N ALA A 60 5.26 -3.40 -7.43
CA ALA A 60 4.17 -2.82 -8.19
C ALA A 60 3.35 -1.91 -7.27
N LEU A 61 3.03 -0.72 -7.74
CA LEU A 61 2.17 0.23 -7.04
C LEU A 61 0.75 0.06 -7.54
N VAL A 62 -0.21 0.06 -6.62
CA VAL A 62 -1.64 0.10 -6.94
C VAL A 62 -2.22 1.33 -6.29
N PHE A 63 -2.60 2.32 -7.09
CA PHE A 63 -3.34 3.49 -6.62
C PHE A 63 -4.82 3.23 -6.82
N TYR A 64 -5.62 3.35 -5.76
CA TYR A 64 -7.06 3.09 -5.81
C TYR A 64 -7.84 4.12 -4.99
N GLU A 65 -8.71 4.89 -5.65
CA GLU A 65 -9.57 5.89 -5.00
C GLU A 65 -8.78 6.80 -4.03
N ILE A 66 -7.66 7.37 -4.48
CA ILE A 66 -6.82 8.23 -3.64
C ILE A 66 -7.58 9.49 -3.21
N GLY A 67 -7.49 9.79 -1.91
CA GLY A 67 -8.19 10.90 -1.29
C GLY A 67 -9.29 10.48 -0.30
N GLY A 68 -9.80 11.44 0.44
CA GLY A 68 -10.76 11.19 1.53
C GLY A 68 -11.69 12.36 1.81
N PRO A 69 -12.71 12.18 2.67
CA PRO A 69 -13.66 13.24 3.01
C PRO A 69 -13.04 14.33 3.89
N ASP A 70 -11.95 14.03 4.60
CA ASP A 70 -11.23 15.01 5.41
C ASP A 70 -10.17 15.75 4.58
N PRO A 71 -10.21 17.10 4.48
CA PRO A 71 -9.33 17.87 3.60
C PRO A 71 -7.83 17.77 3.92
N LEU A 72 -7.46 17.53 5.18
CA LEU A 72 -6.05 17.45 5.58
C LEU A 72 -5.45 16.11 5.18
N THR A 73 -6.15 15.02 5.47
CA THR A 73 -5.75 13.66 5.05
C THR A 73 -5.84 13.48 3.54
N ASP A 74 -6.86 14.05 2.88
CA ASP A 74 -7.01 14.06 1.43
C ASP A 74 -5.81 14.70 0.73
N ARG A 75 -5.39 15.88 1.20
CA ARG A 75 -4.24 16.58 0.64
C ARG A 75 -2.94 15.79 0.79
N SER A 76 -2.65 15.30 1.99
CA SER A 76 -1.40 14.55 2.24
C SER A 76 -1.37 13.22 1.50
N ALA A 77 -2.51 12.53 1.40
CA ALA A 77 -2.63 11.31 0.60
C ALA A 77 -2.38 11.56 -0.90
N LYS A 78 -2.99 12.62 -1.46
CA LYS A 78 -2.77 13.01 -2.86
C LYS A 78 -1.33 13.44 -3.12
N GLU A 79 -0.73 14.23 -2.23
CA GLU A 79 0.67 14.65 -2.37
C GLU A 79 1.63 13.46 -2.30
N GLY A 80 1.39 12.50 -1.40
CA GLY A 80 2.16 11.25 -1.29
C GLY A 80 1.96 10.33 -2.50
N ALA A 81 0.76 10.23 -3.05
CA ALA A 81 0.50 9.45 -4.26
C ALA A 81 1.16 10.08 -5.50
N LEU A 82 1.04 11.40 -5.68
CA LEU A 82 1.71 12.15 -6.77
C LEU A 82 3.22 11.97 -6.72
N ALA A 83 3.80 11.99 -5.51
CA ALA A 83 5.22 11.74 -5.29
C ALA A 83 5.69 10.35 -5.79
N LEU A 84 4.77 9.38 -5.82
CA LEU A 84 5.00 8.01 -6.26
C LEU A 84 4.57 7.76 -7.70
N GLY A 85 4.15 8.80 -8.42
CA GLY A 85 3.82 8.74 -9.84
C GLY A 85 2.34 8.53 -10.16
N TRP A 86 1.43 8.72 -9.20
CA TRP A 86 0.00 8.81 -9.49
C TRP A 86 -0.31 10.03 -10.36
N GLU A 87 -1.20 9.91 -11.34
CA GLU A 87 -1.55 10.96 -12.30
C GLU A 87 -2.95 11.55 -12.07
N GLY A 88 -3.68 11.09 -11.04
CA GLY A 88 -5.00 11.63 -10.66
C GLY A 88 -6.19 10.73 -10.99
N GLY A 89 -5.95 9.57 -11.60
CA GLY A 89 -6.94 8.57 -11.96
C GLY A 89 -7.47 7.80 -10.75
N ARG A 90 -8.66 7.22 -10.93
CA ARG A 90 -9.31 6.41 -9.89
C ARG A 90 -8.54 5.12 -9.59
N VAL A 91 -8.05 4.46 -10.63
CA VAL A 91 -7.24 3.24 -10.54
C VAL A 91 -6.03 3.41 -11.43
N GLU A 92 -4.84 3.31 -10.88
CA GLU A 92 -3.60 3.39 -11.64
C GLU A 92 -2.56 2.40 -11.11
N ILE A 93 -1.72 1.90 -12.01
CA ILE A 93 -0.67 0.94 -11.70
C ILE A 93 0.68 1.60 -11.97
N GLY A 94 1.52 1.64 -10.95
CA GLY A 94 2.87 2.18 -11.02
C GLY A 94 3.92 1.13 -10.68
N ARG A 95 5.17 1.59 -10.60
CA ARG A 95 6.32 0.75 -10.28
C ARG A 95 7.31 1.52 -9.41
N LEU A 96 7.79 0.88 -8.35
CA LEU A 96 9.04 1.25 -7.72
C LEU A 96 10.10 0.22 -8.09
N THR A 97 11.16 0.70 -8.73
CA THR A 97 12.37 -0.11 -8.92
C THR A 97 12.92 -0.55 -7.57
N HIS A 98 13.68 -1.64 -7.53
CA HIS A 98 14.36 -2.09 -6.32
C HIS A 98 15.16 -0.95 -5.64
N THR A 99 15.83 -0.10 -6.41
CA THR A 99 16.54 1.06 -5.88
C THR A 99 15.59 2.09 -5.24
N GLN A 100 14.44 2.37 -5.85
CA GLN A 100 13.44 3.27 -5.28
C GLN A 100 12.77 2.67 -4.03
N ALA A 101 12.50 1.37 -4.02
CA ALA A 101 12.00 0.65 -2.85
C ALA A 101 13.00 0.72 -1.68
N GLY A 102 14.30 0.58 -1.95
CA GLY A 102 15.36 0.78 -0.95
C GLY A 102 15.36 2.20 -0.37
N LYS A 103 15.23 3.22 -1.23
CA LYS A 103 15.11 4.62 -0.78
C LYS A 103 13.87 4.87 0.06
N MET A 104 12.74 4.26 -0.30
CA MET A 104 11.51 4.30 0.50
C MET A 104 11.74 3.69 1.89
N ALA A 105 12.43 2.54 1.97
CA ALA A 105 12.78 1.94 3.25
C ALA A 105 13.68 2.85 4.10
N ASP A 106 14.68 3.50 3.50
CA ASP A 106 15.57 4.47 4.18
C ASP A 106 14.81 5.73 4.63
N GLU A 107 13.73 6.09 3.95
CA GLU A 107 12.82 7.17 4.36
C GLU A 107 11.98 6.75 5.56
N ILE A 108 11.34 5.57 5.50
CA ILE A 108 10.56 4.99 6.60
C ILE A 108 11.44 4.85 7.85
N GLU A 109 12.63 4.29 7.73
CA GLU A 109 13.56 4.09 8.86
C GLU A 109 13.95 5.40 9.54
N ARG A 110 14.09 6.50 8.79
CA ARG A 110 14.37 7.82 9.39
C ARG A 110 13.16 8.44 10.07
N SER A 111 11.96 8.18 9.56
CA SER A 111 10.73 8.78 10.06
C SER A 111 10.10 8.01 11.21
N ASP A 112 10.11 6.70 11.09
CA ASP A 112 9.52 5.75 12.00
C ASP A 112 10.40 4.48 12.01
N PRO A 113 11.53 4.51 12.74
CA PRO A 113 12.39 3.34 12.89
C PRO A 113 11.69 2.16 13.59
N GLY A 114 10.50 2.38 14.18
CA GLY A 114 9.69 1.33 14.80
C GLY A 114 8.98 0.43 13.78
N ASP A 115 8.74 0.89 12.55
CA ASP A 115 8.08 0.11 11.49
C ASP A 115 9.05 -0.84 10.78
N VAL A 116 9.66 -1.73 11.56
CA VAL A 116 10.61 -2.73 11.08
C VAL A 116 9.99 -3.65 10.02
N ALA A 117 8.67 -3.87 10.08
CA ALA A 117 7.96 -4.72 9.14
C ALA A 117 7.91 -4.10 7.73
N ALA A 118 7.48 -2.85 7.60
CA ALA A 118 7.46 -2.16 6.30
C ALA A 118 8.87 -1.96 5.76
N ILE A 119 9.82 -1.54 6.60
CA ILE A 119 11.24 -1.37 6.22
C ILE A 119 11.78 -2.67 5.64
N SER A 120 11.59 -3.78 6.36
CA SER A 120 12.05 -5.10 5.92
C SER A 120 11.37 -5.52 4.62
N TRP A 121 10.07 -5.27 4.47
CA TRP A 121 9.32 -5.61 3.27
C TRP A 121 9.80 -4.87 2.01
N PHE A 122 10.05 -3.56 2.10
CA PHE A 122 10.58 -2.77 0.98
C PHE A 122 12.01 -3.19 0.61
N ARG A 123 12.84 -3.53 1.61
CA ARG A 123 14.23 -4.00 1.39
C ARG A 123 14.32 -5.41 0.80
N ARG A 124 13.25 -6.22 0.83
CA ARG A 124 13.27 -7.57 0.23
C ARG A 124 13.62 -7.49 -1.25
N HIS A 125 14.36 -8.49 -1.74
CA HIS A 125 14.65 -8.66 -3.16
C HIS A 125 13.94 -9.93 -3.67
N SER A 126 12.62 -9.97 -3.48
CA SER A 126 11.74 -11.07 -3.85
C SER A 126 10.69 -10.62 -4.87
N GLU A 127 10.19 -11.58 -5.62
CA GLU A 127 9.02 -11.41 -6.48
C GLU A 127 7.76 -11.19 -5.63
N GLY A 128 6.69 -10.76 -6.30
CA GLY A 128 5.35 -10.76 -5.72
C GLY A 128 5.08 -9.65 -4.71
N ARG A 129 5.59 -8.43 -4.94
CA ARG A 129 5.43 -7.31 -4.01
C ARG A 129 4.50 -6.26 -4.60
N LEU A 130 3.37 -6.05 -3.95
CA LEU A 130 2.41 -4.99 -4.24
C LEU A 130 2.40 -4.00 -3.08
N PHE A 131 2.51 -2.72 -3.40
CA PHE A 131 2.26 -1.65 -2.44
C PHE A 131 1.00 -0.90 -2.88
N VAL A 132 -0.06 -1.08 -2.10
CA VAL A 132 -1.39 -0.56 -2.39
C VAL A 132 -1.58 0.74 -1.63
N LEU A 133 -1.94 1.80 -2.35
CA LEU A 133 -2.36 3.08 -1.82
C LEU A 133 -3.86 3.21 -2.06
N VAL A 134 -4.64 3.35 -0.99
CA VAL A 134 -6.08 3.50 -1.09
C VAL A 134 -6.58 4.57 -0.15
N GLN A 135 -7.31 5.54 -0.67
CA GLN A 135 -7.75 6.71 0.08
C GLN A 135 -6.56 7.37 0.79
N ALA A 136 -6.49 7.30 2.13
CA ALA A 136 -5.39 7.78 2.96
C ALA A 136 -4.56 6.64 3.61
N ALA A 137 -4.82 5.39 3.24
CA ALA A 137 -4.18 4.19 3.81
C ALA A 137 -3.21 3.54 2.82
N THR A 138 -2.29 2.75 3.37
CA THR A 138 -1.32 1.94 2.61
C THR A 138 -1.31 0.50 3.07
N PHE A 139 -1.01 -0.41 2.15
CA PHE A 139 -0.88 -1.83 2.43
C PHE A 139 0.32 -2.41 1.67
N CYS A 140 1.19 -3.11 2.40
CA CYS A 140 2.21 -3.98 1.83
C CYS A 140 1.57 -5.36 1.63
N VAL A 141 1.47 -5.78 0.37
CA VAL A 141 0.74 -6.98 -0.04
C VAL A 141 1.71 -7.90 -0.78
N ASP A 142 1.80 -9.15 -0.34
CA ASP A 142 2.47 -10.20 -1.08
C ASP A 142 1.48 -10.78 -2.12
N PHE A 143 1.96 -11.01 -3.34
CA PHE A 143 1.15 -11.42 -4.49
C PHE A 143 1.81 -12.58 -5.23
N ASP A 144 1.04 -13.63 -5.47
CA ASP A 144 1.43 -14.76 -6.30
C ASP A 144 0.36 -14.90 -7.39
N PRO A 145 0.70 -14.71 -8.68
CA PRO A 145 -0.28 -14.82 -9.77
C PRO A 145 -1.05 -16.14 -9.80
N GLY A 146 -0.48 -17.22 -9.26
CA GLY A 146 -1.12 -18.54 -9.17
C GLY A 146 -1.90 -18.79 -7.89
N LYS A 147 -1.79 -17.94 -6.86
CA LYS A 147 -2.41 -18.13 -5.54
C LYS A 147 -3.23 -16.95 -5.02
N GLY A 148 -3.11 -15.76 -5.62
CA GLY A 148 -3.79 -14.54 -5.19
C GLY A 148 -2.89 -13.63 -4.34
N PHE A 149 -3.44 -12.95 -3.33
CA PHE A 149 -2.71 -11.96 -2.52
C PHE A 149 -2.87 -12.16 -1.00
N SER A 150 -1.90 -11.64 -0.23
CA SER A 150 -1.85 -11.68 1.24
C SER A 150 -1.34 -10.34 1.80
N ILE A 151 -1.97 -9.85 2.88
CA ILE A 151 -1.87 -8.44 3.33
C ILE A 151 -0.81 -8.26 4.44
N ALA A 152 0.00 -9.28 4.72
CA ALA A 152 0.85 -9.26 5.90
C ALA A 152 2.34 -9.09 5.55
N PRO A 153 3.00 -7.99 5.96
CA PRO A 153 4.44 -7.88 5.84
C PRO A 153 5.14 -8.90 6.76
N GLY A 154 5.63 -10.01 6.19
CA GLY A 154 6.52 -10.95 6.88
C GLY A 154 5.87 -12.11 7.64
N THR A 155 4.60 -12.39 7.43
CA THR A 155 3.99 -13.63 7.94
C THR A 155 3.65 -14.55 6.79
N THR A 156 4.34 -15.68 6.72
CA THR A 156 4.03 -16.83 5.86
C THR A 156 2.71 -17.54 6.21
N ASP A 157 1.92 -16.99 7.15
CA ASP A 157 0.83 -17.68 7.86
C ASP A 157 -0.58 -17.09 7.61
N ALA A 158 -0.76 -16.13 6.70
CA ALA A 158 -2.10 -15.61 6.39
C ALA A 158 -2.72 -16.33 5.16
N GLU A 159 -4.01 -16.70 5.29
CA GLU A 159 -4.81 -17.33 4.24
C GLU A 159 -4.75 -16.52 2.93
N TRP A 160 -4.28 -17.17 1.87
CA TRP A 160 -4.23 -16.59 0.53
C TRP A 160 -5.65 -16.31 0.06
N LYS A 161 -5.94 -15.05 -0.31
CA LYS A 161 -7.21 -14.69 -0.94
C LYS A 161 -7.09 -14.87 -2.45
N SER A 162 -7.81 -15.88 -2.97
CA SER A 162 -7.98 -16.19 -4.39
C SER A 162 -9.08 -15.35 -5.03
#